data_AF-A0A3D1QTK3-F1
#
_entry.id   AF-A0A3D1QTK3-F1
#
_cell.length_a   1.000
_cell.length_b   1.000
_cell.length_c   1.000
_cell.angle_alpha   90.00
_cell.angle_beta   90.00
_cell.angle_gamma   90.00
#
_symmetry.space_group_name_H-M   'P 1'
#
loop_
_entity.id
_entity.type
_entity.pdbx_description
1 polymer ?
#
loop_
_entity_poly.entity_id
_entity_poly.type
_entity_poly.pdbx_seq_one_letter_code
_entity_poly.pdbx_strand_id
1 'polypeptide(L)'
;SPAPEYYRVTLDEAGATLPAGGYLVVHMAAVTPAPGALSILKTAMAIQNGPDAVALVNVRDNSVLDALSYEGASTQGTLGNGTVLDIAEGGAAPADTGDGSLGRIPNGQDTDDNSADFSLSSTPT
;
A
#
# COMPACT_ATOMS: atom_id res chain seq x y z
N SER A 1 -11.15 -19.28 -0.58
CA SER A 1 -11.87 -18.00 -0.53
C SER A 1 -10.86 -16.88 -0.48
N PRO A 2 -11.13 -15.72 -1.10
CA PRO A 2 -10.20 -14.59 -1.06
C PRO A 2 -9.98 -14.12 0.39
N ALA A 3 -8.81 -13.53 0.67
CA ALA A 3 -8.51 -13.03 2.01
C ALA A 3 -9.43 -11.84 2.34
N PRO A 4 -10.04 -11.79 3.54
CA PRO A 4 -10.83 -10.63 3.94
C PRO A 4 -9.93 -9.44 4.24
N GLU A 5 -10.37 -8.23 3.88
CA GLU A 5 -9.73 -7.02 4.37
C GLU A 5 -9.85 -6.98 5.90
N TYR A 6 -8.75 -6.63 6.56
CA TYR A 6 -8.71 -6.49 8.02
C TYR A 6 -8.45 -5.03 8.44
N TYR A 7 -8.09 -4.17 7.50
CA TYR A 7 -7.78 -2.77 7.76
C TYR A 7 -8.12 -1.90 6.55
N ARG A 8 -8.63 -0.70 6.82
CA ARG A 8 -8.96 0.29 5.80
C ARG A 8 -8.66 1.69 6.29
N VAL A 9 -8.15 2.51 5.39
CA VAL A 9 -7.92 3.94 5.62
C VAL A 9 -8.69 4.72 4.56
N THR A 10 -9.60 5.59 4.99
CA THR A 10 -10.22 6.56 4.07
C THR A 10 -9.24 7.71 3.85
N LEU A 11 -8.94 8.01 2.59
CA LEU A 11 -7.87 8.98 2.25
C LEU A 11 -8.33 10.44 2.25
N ASP A 12 -9.64 10.69 2.26
CA ASP A 12 -10.21 12.04 2.30
C ASP A 12 -9.91 12.79 3.61
N GLU A 13 -9.58 12.07 4.68
CA GLU A 13 -9.05 12.59 5.94
C GLU A 13 -7.79 13.45 5.73
N ALA A 14 -6.99 13.18 4.69
CA ALA A 14 -5.79 13.95 4.37
C ALA A 14 -6.05 15.22 3.54
N GLY A 15 -7.21 15.29 2.87
CA GLY A 15 -7.56 16.34 1.92
C GLY A 15 -8.28 15.80 0.68
N ALA A 16 -8.89 16.72 -0.09
CA ALA A 16 -9.70 16.36 -1.27
C ALA A 16 -8.87 16.02 -2.53
N THR A 17 -7.62 16.46 -2.60
CA THR A 17 -6.75 16.33 -3.77
C THR A 17 -5.31 16.15 -3.37
N LEU A 18 -4.60 15.24 -4.02
CA LEU A 18 -3.14 15.16 -3.96
C LEU A 18 -2.53 16.15 -4.97
N PRO A 19 -1.69 17.10 -4.54
CA PRO A 19 -1.00 18.00 -5.47
C PRO A 19 -0.11 17.21 -6.43
N ALA A 20 0.09 17.73 -7.66
CA ALA A 20 1.01 17.12 -8.61
C ALA A 20 2.43 17.03 -8.02
N GLY A 21 3.02 15.83 -8.07
CA GLY A 21 4.32 15.55 -7.46
C GLY A 21 4.31 15.46 -5.93
N GLY A 22 3.15 15.60 -5.29
CA GLY A 22 2.97 15.36 -3.86
C GLY A 22 2.75 13.87 -3.56
N TYR A 23 2.81 13.53 -2.28
CA TYR A 23 2.49 12.20 -1.77
C TYR A 23 1.70 12.29 -0.46
N LEU A 24 1.02 11.20 -0.13
CA LEU A 24 0.29 11.01 1.13
C LEU A 24 1.02 9.97 1.97
N VAL A 25 1.31 10.30 3.23
CA VAL A 25 1.88 9.37 4.21
C VAL A 25 0.80 8.92 5.19
N VAL A 26 0.48 7.64 5.22
CA VAL A 26 -0.29 7.03 6.32
C VAL A 26 0.70 6.52 7.36
N HIS A 27 0.67 7.06 8.58
CA HIS A 27 1.74 6.81 9.54
C HIS A 27 1.29 6.75 11.00
N MET A 28 2.19 6.29 11.87
CA MET A 28 2.03 6.32 13.32
C MET A 28 2.81 7.50 13.94
N ALA A 29 2.59 7.76 15.23
CA ALA A 29 3.12 8.91 15.95
C ALA A 29 4.66 8.99 15.98
N ALA A 30 5.37 7.88 15.76
CA ALA A 30 6.84 7.84 15.70
C ALA A 30 7.40 8.38 14.37
N VAL A 31 6.58 8.51 13.33
CA VAL A 31 6.98 9.00 12.01
C VAL A 31 6.60 10.46 11.89
N THR A 32 7.55 11.28 11.43
CA THR A 32 7.32 12.68 11.08
C THR A 32 7.39 12.83 9.56
N PRO A 33 6.24 13.02 8.86
CA PRO A 33 6.23 13.26 7.42
C PRO A 33 7.01 14.53 7.05
N ALA A 34 7.53 14.58 5.83
CA ALA A 34 8.22 15.78 5.37
C ALA A 34 7.27 16.98 5.30
N PRO A 35 7.76 18.21 5.53
CA PRO A 35 6.95 19.42 5.40
C PRO A 35 6.25 19.48 4.03
N GLY A 36 4.93 19.68 4.04
CA GLY A 36 4.11 19.79 2.83
C GLY A 36 3.59 18.47 2.26
N ALA A 37 4.01 17.31 2.79
CA ALA A 37 3.34 16.05 2.51
C ALA A 37 1.94 16.03 3.12
N LEU A 38 0.96 15.46 2.42
CA LEU A 38 -0.31 15.11 3.06
C LEU A 38 -0.06 13.94 4.01
N SER A 39 -0.78 13.88 5.13
CA SER A 39 -0.58 12.80 6.10
C SER A 39 -1.84 12.41 6.84
N ILE A 40 -1.96 11.12 7.15
CA ILE A 40 -2.98 10.57 8.04
C ILE A 40 -2.28 9.87 9.19
N LEU A 41 -2.47 10.39 10.40
CA LEU A 41 -1.99 9.76 11.62
C LEU A 41 -2.94 8.65 12.07
N LYS A 42 -2.40 7.46 12.32
CA LYS A 42 -3.12 6.31 12.87
C LYS A 42 -2.53 5.95 14.23
N THR A 43 -3.42 5.71 15.20
CA THR A 43 -3.04 5.38 16.59
C THR A 43 -2.62 3.92 16.75
N ALA A 44 -3.01 3.07 15.80
CA ALA A 44 -2.54 1.70 15.64
C ALA A 44 -2.43 1.42 14.15
N MET A 45 -1.34 0.78 13.72
CA MET A 45 -1.20 0.28 12.36
C MET A 45 -1.43 -1.22 12.39
N ALA A 46 -2.31 -1.70 11.52
CA ALA A 46 -2.66 -3.11 11.45
C ALA A 46 -2.00 -3.83 10.28
N ILE A 47 -1.25 -3.13 9.41
CA ILE A 47 -0.52 -3.76 8.30
C ILE A 47 0.41 -4.84 8.87
N GLN A 48 0.18 -6.09 8.47
CA GLN A 48 0.94 -7.24 8.97
C GLN A 48 2.12 -7.54 8.04
N ASN A 49 3.12 -8.25 8.58
CA ASN A 49 4.12 -8.95 7.78
C ASN A 49 3.65 -10.40 7.59
N GLY A 50 3.88 -10.94 6.39
CA GLY A 50 3.40 -12.22 5.90
C GLY A 50 3.09 -12.10 4.40
N PRO A 51 2.65 -13.18 3.72
CA PRO A 51 1.96 -13.03 2.46
C PRO A 51 0.73 -12.14 2.68
N ASP A 52 0.85 -10.88 2.27
CA ASP A 52 -0.16 -9.86 2.52
C ASP A 52 -0.17 -8.87 1.35
N ALA A 53 -1.17 -7.99 1.32
CA ALA A 53 -1.29 -6.98 0.30
C ALA A 53 -1.94 -5.70 0.79
N VAL A 54 -1.54 -4.60 0.18
CA VAL A 54 -2.17 -3.29 0.32
C VAL A 54 -2.68 -2.87 -1.04
N ALA A 55 -3.95 -2.47 -1.13
CA ALA A 55 -4.56 -2.01 -2.36
C ALA A 55 -5.08 -0.57 -2.20
N LEU A 56 -4.81 0.26 -3.21
CA LEU A 56 -5.44 1.55 -3.40
C LEU A 56 -6.74 1.34 -4.18
N VAL A 57 -7.88 1.67 -3.58
CA VAL A 57 -9.20 1.39 -4.15
C VAL A 57 -9.94 2.68 -4.46
N ASN A 58 -10.46 2.79 -5.67
CA ASN A 58 -11.43 3.82 -6.04
C ASN A 58 -12.81 3.42 -5.52
N VAL A 59 -13.27 4.08 -4.47
CA VAL A 59 -14.54 3.75 -3.79
C VAL A 59 -15.79 4.09 -4.61
N ARG A 60 -15.68 4.82 -5.73
CA ARG A 60 -16.84 5.16 -6.57
C ARG A 60 -17.32 3.97 -7.42
N ASP A 61 -16.38 3.16 -7.88
CA ASP A 61 -16.64 2.00 -8.74
C ASP A 61 -16.08 0.68 -8.16
N ASN A 62 -15.44 0.73 -6.99
CA ASN A 62 -14.74 -0.39 -6.35
C ASN A 62 -13.66 -0.99 -7.27
N SER A 63 -12.98 -0.18 -8.07
CA SER A 63 -11.80 -0.62 -8.84
C SER A 63 -10.52 -0.48 -8.00
N VAL A 64 -9.59 -1.40 -8.22
CA VAL A 64 -8.21 -1.28 -7.72
C VAL A 64 -7.45 -0.38 -8.67
N LEU A 65 -6.77 0.62 -8.12
CA LEU A 65 -5.95 1.57 -8.86
C LEU A 65 -4.47 1.17 -8.89
N ASP A 66 -3.99 0.59 -7.79
CA ASP A 66 -2.61 0.13 -7.56
C ASP A 66 -2.66 -0.86 -6.38
N ALA A 67 -1.81 -1.87 -6.36
CA ALA A 67 -1.78 -2.90 -5.33
C ALA A 67 -0.38 -3.47 -5.14
N LEU A 68 0.09 -3.49 -3.90
CA LEU A 68 1.34 -4.11 -3.51
C LEU A 68 1.06 -5.41 -2.76
N SER A 69 1.51 -6.54 -3.30
CA SER A 69 1.62 -7.81 -2.59
C SER A 69 3.07 -8.10 -2.19
N TYR A 70 3.29 -8.64 -0.99
CA TYR A 70 4.64 -8.92 -0.46
C TYR A 70 4.68 -10.23 0.33
N GLU A 71 5.88 -10.83 0.40
CA GLU A 71 6.17 -12.15 0.98
C GLU A 71 5.30 -13.32 0.41
N GLY A 72 4.60 -13.07 -0.69
CA GLY A 72 3.79 -14.03 -1.42
C GLY A 72 2.76 -13.30 -2.28
N ALA A 73 2.39 -13.91 -3.41
CA ALA A 73 1.44 -13.29 -4.32
C ALA A 73 0.01 -13.38 -3.77
N SER A 74 -0.66 -12.24 -3.67
CA SER A 74 -2.08 -12.14 -3.34
C SER A 74 -2.83 -11.76 -4.61
N THR A 75 -3.73 -12.63 -5.08
CA THR A 75 -4.46 -12.38 -6.33
C THR A 75 -5.85 -11.82 -6.11
N GLN A 76 -6.47 -12.05 -4.95
CA GLN A 76 -7.82 -11.55 -4.65
C GLN A 76 -7.97 -11.16 -3.19
N GLY A 77 -8.68 -10.05 -2.96
CA GLY A 77 -9.09 -9.57 -1.65
C GLY A 77 -10.61 -9.40 -1.57
N THR A 78 -11.19 -9.56 -0.38
CA THR A 78 -12.62 -9.27 -0.13
C THR A 78 -12.75 -8.05 0.75
N LEU A 79 -13.37 -6.99 0.24
CA LEU A 79 -13.76 -5.83 1.03
C LEU A 79 -14.79 -6.22 2.11
N GLY A 80 -14.91 -5.44 3.18
CA GLY A 80 -15.80 -5.70 4.31
C GLY A 80 -17.29 -5.66 3.96
N ASN A 81 -17.64 -5.13 2.78
CA ASN A 81 -18.99 -5.21 2.21
C ASN A 81 -19.24 -6.51 1.40
N GLY A 82 -18.26 -7.41 1.34
CA GLY A 82 -18.31 -8.68 0.60
C GLY A 82 -17.88 -8.59 -0.87
N THR A 83 -17.54 -7.40 -1.38
CA THR A 83 -17.04 -7.25 -2.76
C THR A 83 -15.67 -7.90 -2.89
N VAL A 84 -15.52 -8.82 -3.86
CA VAL A 84 -14.24 -9.42 -4.21
C VAL A 84 -13.57 -8.58 -5.28
N LEU A 85 -12.31 -8.22 -5.05
CA LEU A 85 -11.45 -7.46 -5.98
C LEU A 85 -10.29 -8.33 -6.45
N ASP A 86 -9.91 -8.15 -7.71
CA ASP A 86 -8.59 -8.58 -8.20
C ASP A 86 -7.55 -7.56 -7.74
N ILE A 87 -6.54 -8.03 -7.02
CA ILE A 87 -5.46 -7.22 -6.45
C ILE A 87 -4.08 -7.71 -6.95
N ALA A 88 -4.06 -8.51 -8.02
CA ALA A 88 -2.83 -9.03 -8.59
C ALA A 88 -2.11 -7.96 -9.43
N GLU A 89 -0.83 -7.74 -9.12
CA GLU A 89 0.10 -6.96 -9.94
C GLU A 89 1.37 -7.77 -10.19
N GLY A 90 1.30 -8.64 -11.19
CA GLY A 90 2.40 -9.52 -11.56
C GLY A 90 2.85 -10.43 -10.41
N GLY A 91 4.16 -10.46 -10.17
CA GLY A 91 4.74 -11.20 -9.05
C GLY A 91 4.74 -10.38 -7.75
N ALA A 92 4.78 -11.04 -6.60
CA ALA A 92 4.93 -10.35 -5.32
C ALA A 92 6.27 -9.61 -5.21
N ALA A 93 6.27 -8.51 -4.48
CA ALA A 93 7.48 -7.81 -4.09
C ALA A 93 8.44 -8.74 -3.32
N PRO A 94 9.76 -8.44 -3.34
CA PRO A 94 10.74 -9.17 -2.56
C PRO A 94 10.32 -9.29 -1.09
N ALA A 95 10.64 -10.42 -0.46
CA ALA A 95 10.38 -10.62 0.95
C ALA A 95 11.15 -9.61 1.80
N ASP A 96 10.50 -9.09 2.84
CA ASP A 96 11.19 -8.33 3.87
C ASP A 96 12.03 -9.30 4.71
N THR A 97 13.31 -9.01 4.86
CA THR A 97 14.27 -9.86 5.60
C THR A 97 14.79 -9.20 6.87
N GLY A 98 14.23 -8.05 7.27
CA GLY A 98 14.63 -7.36 8.50
C GLY A 98 14.14 -5.92 8.58
N ASP A 99 14.96 -5.04 9.14
CA ASP A 99 14.61 -3.62 9.20
C ASP A 99 14.77 -2.98 7.82
N GLY A 100 13.67 -2.48 7.23
CA GLY A 100 13.69 -1.86 5.91
C GLY A 100 12.35 -1.29 5.45
N SER A 101 12.29 -0.96 4.16
CA SER A 101 11.06 -0.53 3.49
C SER A 101 10.98 -1.10 2.07
N LEU A 102 9.80 -1.58 1.68
CA LEU A 102 9.49 -1.86 0.27
C LEU A 102 9.07 -0.57 -0.42
N GLY A 103 9.67 -0.29 -1.57
CA GLY A 103 9.26 0.86 -2.39
C GLY A 103 9.77 0.77 -3.82
N ARG A 104 9.19 1.61 -4.68
CA ARG A 104 9.70 1.89 -6.02
C ARG A 104 10.82 2.92 -5.92
N ILE A 105 12.07 2.50 -5.73
CA ILE A 105 13.15 3.41 -5.30
C ILE A 105 14.00 3.93 -6.47
N PRO A 106 14.29 5.25 -6.55
CA PRO A 106 13.75 6.34 -5.72
C PRO A 106 12.32 6.75 -6.09
N ASN A 107 11.92 6.48 -7.34
CA ASN A 107 10.55 6.59 -7.89
C ASN A 107 10.54 5.68 -9.12
N GLY A 108 10.62 4.38 -8.89
CA GLY A 108 10.63 3.36 -9.93
C GLY A 108 9.40 3.43 -10.84
N GLN A 109 9.48 2.79 -12.00
CA GLN A 109 8.33 2.67 -12.89
C GLN A 109 7.26 1.79 -12.25
N ASP A 110 6.03 2.00 -12.68
CA ASP A 110 4.91 1.11 -12.43
C ASP A 110 4.68 0.30 -13.70
N THR A 111 5.03 -0.97 -13.67
CA THR A 111 4.87 -1.89 -14.80
C THR A 111 3.77 -2.92 -14.55
N ASP A 112 2.96 -2.70 -13.52
CA ASP A 112 1.96 -3.63 -12.99
C ASP A 112 2.59 -4.99 -12.57
N ASP A 113 3.85 -4.99 -12.11
CA ASP A 113 4.55 -6.17 -11.59
C ASP A 113 5.36 -5.83 -10.33
N ASN A 114 4.83 -6.16 -9.15
CA ASN A 114 5.48 -5.77 -7.90
C ASN A 114 6.88 -6.39 -7.74
N SER A 115 7.14 -7.56 -8.35
CA SER A 115 8.45 -8.23 -8.31
C SER A 115 9.52 -7.50 -9.14
N ALA A 116 9.09 -6.72 -10.14
CA ALA A 116 9.96 -5.90 -10.98
C ALA A 116 10.08 -4.46 -10.43
N ASP A 117 9.00 -3.93 -9.86
CA ASP A 117 8.90 -2.50 -9.53
C ASP A 117 9.34 -2.18 -8.09
N PHE A 118 9.11 -3.09 -7.15
CA PHE A 118 9.43 -2.88 -5.74
C PHE A 118 10.76 -3.51 -5.36
N SER A 119 11.49 -2.81 -4.50
CA SER A 119 12.75 -3.27 -3.92
C SER A 119 12.79 -3.01 -2.43
N LEU A 120 13.50 -3.86 -1.69
CA LEU A 120 13.79 -3.64 -0.28
C LEU A 120 14.93 -2.63 -0.14
N SER A 121 14.66 -1.53 0.56
CA SER A 121 15.69 -0.63 1.08
C SER A 121 16.00 -0.96 2.52
N SER A 122 17.29 -1.07 2.84
CA SER A 122 17.78 -1.20 4.22
C SER A 122 17.70 0.12 5.01
N THR A 123 17.31 1.22 4.37
CA THR A 123 16.99 2.48 5.03
C THR A 123 15.48 2.62 5.01
N PRO A 124 14.79 2.55 6.17
CA PRO A 124 13.38 2.87 6.26
C PRO A 124 13.12 4.27 5.70
N THR A 125 12.10 4.40 4.86
CA THR A 125 11.68 5.67 4.26
C THR A 125 10.35 6.15 4.83
#